data_AF-A0A816DHD4-F1
#
_entry.id   AF-A0A816DHD4-F1
#
_cell.length_a   1.000
_cell.length_b   1.000
_cell.length_c   1.000
_cell.angle_alpha   90.00
_cell.angle_beta   90.00
_cell.angle_gamma   90.00
#
_symmetry.space_group_name_H-M   'P 1'
#
loop_
_entity.id
_entity.type
_entity.pdbx_description
1 polymer ?
#
loop_
_entity_poly.entity_id
_entity_poly.type
_entity_poly.pdbx_seq_one_letter_code
_entity_poly.pdbx_strand_id
1 'polypeptide(L)'
;MKVLNVAEKNDAAKSLARVLSKSNASVRDGFSKYNKLYEFKYRLFDQECHMVFTSVAGHIMNYDFTDQHRQWYTCDPVDLFRAPIQKTCKNPDIE
;
A
#
# COMPACT_ATOMS: atom_id res chain seq x y z
N MET A 1 1.30 -20.78 -10.09
CA MET A 1 1.95 -19.46 -9.95
C MET A 1 1.00 -18.46 -9.30
N LYS A 2 1.47 -17.58 -8.41
CA LYS A 2 0.66 -16.49 -7.83
C LYS A 2 1.14 -15.15 -8.38
N VAL A 3 0.21 -14.25 -8.69
CA VAL A 3 0.50 -12.89 -9.18
C VAL A 3 -0.09 -11.90 -8.20
N LEU A 4 0.76 -11.10 -7.55
CA LEU A 4 0.34 -10.05 -6.63
C LEU A 4 0.05 -8.76 -7.40
N ASN A 5 -1.17 -8.25 -7.24
CA ASN A 5 -1.63 -7.02 -7.85
C ASN A 5 -1.96 -6.02 -6.73
N VAL A 6 -1.38 -4.82 -6.76
CA VAL A 6 -1.54 -3.84 -5.68
C VAL A 6 -2.11 -2.54 -6.24
N ALA A 7 -3.32 -2.19 -5.82
CA ALA A 7 -3.96 -0.92 -6.18
C ALA A 7 -3.70 0.17 -5.13
N GLU A 8 -3.92 1.44 -5.49
CA GLU A 8 -3.74 2.57 -4.58
C GLU A 8 -4.76 2.60 -3.42
N LYS A 9 -5.97 2.06 -3.63
CA LYS A 9 -7.09 2.07 -2.69
C LYS A 9 -7.88 0.76 -2.80
N ASN A 10 -8.55 0.36 -1.71
CA ASN A 10 -9.30 -0.89 -1.67
C ASN A 10 -10.45 -0.96 -2.67
N ASP A 11 -11.15 0.16 -2.91
CA ASP A 11 -12.26 0.19 -3.88
C ASP A 11 -11.78 -0.05 -5.33
N ALA A 12 -10.57 0.40 -5.67
CA ALA A 12 -9.96 0.11 -6.95
C ALA A 12 -9.60 -1.38 -7.07
N ALA A 13 -8.96 -1.96 -6.06
CA ALA A 13 -8.65 -3.40 -6.02
C ALA A 13 -9.92 -4.26 -6.15
N LYS A 14 -10.97 -3.92 -5.39
CA LYS A 14 -12.27 -4.60 -5.42
C LYS A 14 -12.90 -4.55 -6.80
N SER A 15 -12.92 -3.36 -7.41
CA SER A 15 -13.56 -3.15 -8.72
C SER A 15 -12.82 -3.90 -9.83
N LEU A 16 -11.48 -3.82 -9.86
CA LEU A 16 -10.65 -4.54 -10.82
C LEU A 16 -10.78 -6.06 -10.66
N ALA A 17 -10.69 -6.56 -9.42
CA ALA A 17 -10.85 -7.98 -9.15
C ALA A 17 -12.25 -8.48 -9.54
N ARG A 18 -13.31 -7.70 -9.29
CA ARG A 18 -14.67 -8.05 -9.72
C ARG A 18 -14.77 -8.18 -11.24
N VAL A 19 -14.22 -7.23 -12.00
CA VAL A 19 -14.27 -7.27 -13.47
C VAL A 19 -13.46 -8.45 -14.01
N LEU A 20 -12.21 -8.61 -13.58
CA LEU A 20 -11.30 -9.64 -14.11
C LEU A 20 -11.70 -11.07 -13.71
N SER A 21 -12.27 -11.25 -12.51
CA SER A 21 -12.79 -12.54 -12.05
C SER A 21 -14.19 -12.88 -12.57
N LYS A 22 -14.84 -11.98 -13.32
CA LYS A 22 -16.27 -12.08 -13.68
C LYS A 22 -17.16 -12.26 -12.44
N SER A 23 -16.90 -11.47 -11.40
CA SER A 23 -17.55 -11.51 -10.08
C SER A 23 -17.38 -12.81 -9.29
N ASN A 24 -16.37 -13.63 -9.60
CA ASN A 24 -16.08 -14.90 -8.91
C ASN A 24 -14.80 -14.83 -8.04
N ALA A 25 -14.39 -13.63 -7.62
CA ALA A 25 -13.27 -13.48 -6.70
C ALA A 25 -13.66 -13.92 -5.29
N SER A 26 -12.82 -14.74 -4.67
CA SER A 26 -12.87 -15.03 -3.24
C SER A 26 -12.28 -13.85 -2.47
N VAL A 27 -12.87 -13.50 -1.32
CA VAL A 27 -12.37 -12.41 -0.47
C VAL A 27 -11.75 -13.02 0.77
N ARG A 28 -10.55 -12.53 1.13
CA ARG A 28 -9.83 -12.90 2.34
C ARG A 28 -9.33 -11.67 3.06
N ASP A 29 -9.30 -11.73 4.39
CA ASP A 29 -8.73 -10.68 5.21
C ASP A 29 -7.19 -10.71 5.20
N GLY A 30 -6.59 -9.53 5.18
CA GLY A 30 -5.16 -9.32 5.40
C GLY A 30 -4.89 -8.77 6.80
N PHE A 31 -3.66 -8.33 7.06
CA PHE A 31 -3.30 -7.69 8.33
C PHE A 31 -4.01 -6.34 8.53
N SER A 32 -4.24 -5.59 7.44
CA SER A 32 -5.06 -4.37 7.48
C SER A 32 -6.54 -4.73 7.36
N LYS A 33 -7.36 -4.22 8.29
CA LYS A 33 -8.82 -4.33 8.24
C LYS A 33 -9.41 -3.71 6.96
N TYR A 34 -8.74 -2.68 6.42
CA TYR A 34 -9.23 -1.85 5.32
C TYR A 34 -8.75 -2.31 3.93
N ASN A 35 -7.68 -3.11 3.86
CA ASN A 35 -7.10 -3.60 2.61
C ASN A 35 -7.36 -5.10 2.48
N LYS A 36 -8.47 -5.45 1.82
CA LYS A 36 -8.85 -6.85 1.61
C LYS A 36 -8.03 -7.47 0.48
N LEU A 37 -7.95 -8.81 0.52
CA LEU A 37 -7.40 -9.60 -0.57
C LEU A 37 -8.54 -10.18 -1.40
N TYR A 38 -8.46 -10.03 -2.72
CA TYR A 38 -9.38 -10.56 -3.71
C TYR A 38 -8.65 -11.56 -4.58
N GLU A 39 -9.04 -12.83 -4.50
CA GLU A 39 -8.29 -13.95 -5.05
C GLU A 39 -9.11 -14.73 -6.09
N PHE A 40 -8.52 -15.01 -7.26
CA PHE A 40 -9.19 -15.78 -8.32
C PHE A 40 -8.19 -16.41 -9.30
N LYS A 41 -8.60 -17.48 -9.98
CA LYS A 41 -7.83 -18.07 -11.09
C LYS A 41 -7.96 -17.22 -12.34
N TYR A 42 -6.87 -17.05 -13.09
CA TYR A 42 -6.83 -16.28 -14.32
C TYR A 42 -5.80 -16.86 -15.30
N ARG A 43 -6.02 -16.67 -16.61
CA ARG A 43 -5.05 -17.01 -17.66
C ARG A 43 -4.38 -15.74 -18.14
N LEU A 44 -3.11 -15.55 -17.79
CA LEU A 44 -2.31 -14.38 -18.15
C LEU A 44 -1.20 -14.82 -19.09
N PHE A 45 -1.11 -14.23 -20.29
CA PHE A 45 -0.13 -14.60 -21.33
C PHE A 45 -0.08 -16.12 -21.59
N ASP A 46 -1.25 -16.73 -21.74
CA ASP A 46 -1.43 -18.18 -21.92
C ASP A 46 -0.94 -19.09 -20.78
N GLN A 47 -0.68 -18.52 -19.61
CA GLN A 47 -0.31 -19.27 -18.40
C GLN A 47 -1.41 -19.18 -17.35
N GLU A 48 -1.78 -20.33 -16.77
CA GLU A 48 -2.67 -20.35 -15.62
C GLU A 48 -1.97 -19.80 -14.37
N CYS A 49 -2.63 -18.86 -13.71
CA CYS A 49 -2.13 -18.24 -12.50
C CYS A 49 -3.26 -17.98 -11.51
N HIS A 50 -2.87 -17.72 -10.26
CA HIS A 50 -3.76 -17.29 -9.21
C HIS A 50 -3.50 -15.81 -8.94
N MET A 51 -4.46 -14.97 -9.33
CA MET A 51 -4.43 -13.53 -9.10
C MET A 51 -4.75 -13.25 -7.64
N VAL A 52 -3.89 -12.46 -6.99
CA VAL A 52 -4.09 -11.95 -5.63
C VAL A 52 -4.10 -10.44 -5.71
N PHE A 53 -5.29 -9.84 -5.68
CA PHE A 53 -5.47 -8.39 -5.68
C PHE A 53 -5.55 -7.88 -4.25
N THR A 54 -4.80 -6.84 -3.93
CA THR A 54 -4.88 -6.10 -2.68
C THR A 54 -4.67 -4.61 -2.96
N SER A 55 -4.58 -3.81 -1.92
CA SER A 55 -4.37 -2.37 -2.04
C SER A 55 -3.51 -1.81 -0.94
N VAL A 56 -3.03 -0.60 -1.17
CA VAL A 56 -2.56 0.33 -0.13
C VAL A 56 -3.68 1.31 0.21
N ALA A 57 -3.40 2.28 1.07
CA ALA A 57 -4.30 3.37 1.39
C ALA A 57 -3.64 4.72 1.04
N GLY A 58 -3.32 4.91 -0.25
CA GLY A 58 -2.52 6.04 -0.71
C GLY A 58 -1.02 5.83 -0.49
N HIS A 59 -0.32 6.88 -0.03
CA HIS A 59 1.13 6.81 0.17
C HIS A 59 1.51 5.89 1.34
N ILE A 60 2.29 4.84 1.05
CA ILE A 60 2.80 3.89 2.07
C ILE A 60 3.86 4.55 2.96
N MET A 61 4.66 5.43 2.36
CA MET A 61 5.80 6.08 2.99
C MET A 61 5.58 7.59 3.02
N ASN A 62 6.07 8.22 4.07
CA ASN A 62 6.17 9.67 4.18
C ASN A 62 7.62 10.10 4.26
N TYR A 63 7.85 11.37 3.95
CA TYR A 63 9.12 12.04 4.18
C TYR A 63 9.00 12.90 5.44
N ASP A 64 10.00 12.85 6.29
CA ASP A 64 10.10 13.69 7.48
C ASP A 64 11.58 14.00 7.75
N PHE A 65 11.84 15.01 8.56
CA PHE A 65 13.19 15.27 9.05
C PHE A 65 13.59 14.22 10.09
N THR A 66 14.89 14.12 10.36
CA THR A 66 15.39 13.34 11.51
C THR A 66 14.85 13.91 12.82
N ASP A 67 14.82 13.11 13.88
CA ASP A 67 14.30 13.53 15.19
C ASP A 67 14.96 14.82 15.73
N GLN A 68 16.21 15.09 15.34
CA GLN A 68 16.93 16.33 15.68
C GLN A 68 16.30 17.60 15.09
N HIS A 69 15.67 17.51 13.91
CA HIS A 69 15.13 18.66 13.16
C HIS A 69 13.60 18.60 12.97
N ARG A 70 12.95 17.53 13.45
CA ARG A 70 11.51 17.28 13.25
C ARG A 70 10.61 18.10 14.16
N GLN A 71 11.05 18.35 15.40
CA GLN A 71 10.26 19.07 16.39
C GLN A 71 10.38 20.58 16.20
N TRP A 72 9.29 21.30 16.45
CA TRP A 72 9.33 22.76 16.46
C TRP A 72 10.29 23.26 17.53
N TYR A 73 11.02 24.33 17.20
CA TYR A 73 12.00 24.99 18.08
C TYR A 73 13.24 24.16 18.46
N THR A 74 13.51 23.01 17.82
CA THR A 74 14.76 22.24 18.05
C THR A 74 15.93 22.65 17.16
N CYS A 75 15.67 23.41 16.10
CA CYS A 75 16.70 24.00 15.23
C CYS A 75 16.25 25.37 14.70
N ASP A 76 17.19 26.13 14.13
CA ASP A 76 16.85 27.34 13.38
C ASP A 76 16.14 26.92 12.08
N PRO A 77 15.02 27.54 11.68
CA PRO A 77 14.35 27.23 10.41
C PRO A 77 15.27 27.26 9.18
N VAL A 78 16.35 28.05 9.19
CA VAL A 78 17.35 28.08 8.11
C VAL A 78 18.11 26.76 7.98
N ASP A 79 18.27 26.00 9.06
CA ASP A 79 18.95 24.70 9.04
C ASP A 79 18.16 23.65 8.23
N LEU A 80 16.84 23.80 8.14
CA LEU A 80 15.96 22.88 7.40
C LEU A 80 16.27 22.83 5.89
N PHE A 81 16.90 23.87 5.33
CA PHE A 81 17.35 23.86 3.93
C PHE A 81 18.51 22.88 3.66
N ARG A 82 19.20 22.43 4.71
CA ARG A 82 20.32 21.48 4.63
C ARG A 82 20.11 20.22 5.47
N ALA A 83 19.10 20.20 6.32
CA ALA A 83 18.80 19.07 7.18
C ALA A 83 18.48 17.80 6.38
N PRO A 84 18.94 16.62 6.83
CA PRO A 84 18.65 15.37 6.17
C PRO A 84 17.17 14.99 6.28
N ILE A 85 16.59 14.53 5.18
CA ILE A 85 15.22 14.01 5.10
C ILE A 85 15.27 12.47 5.09
N GLN A 86 14.40 11.85 5.86
CA GLN A 86 14.22 10.41 5.91
C GLN A 86 12.87 10.00 5.31
N LYS A 87 12.85 8.84 4.65
CA LYS A 87 11.64 8.23 4.11
C LYS A 87 11.27 7.01 4.95
N THR A 88 10.08 7.01 5.56
CA THR A 88 9.66 5.96 6.49
C THR A 88 8.26 5.46 6.19
N CYS A 89 8.02 4.16 6.38
CA CYS A 89 6.67 3.59 6.41
C CYS A 89 6.08 3.80 7.81
N LYS A 90 4.88 4.38 7.91
CA LYS A 90 4.16 4.39 9.19
C LYS A 90 3.73 2.96 9.53
N ASN A 91 4.07 2.48 10.72
CA ASN A 91 3.58 1.19 11.18
C ASN A 91 2.11 1.35 11.62
N PRO A 92 1.14 0.66 11.00
CA PRO A 92 -0.27 0.81 11.37
C PRO A 92 -0.61 0.36 12.80
N ASP A 93 0.31 -0.32 13.49
CA ASP A 93 0.13 -0.78 14.88
C ASP A 93 0.67 0.22 15.94
N ILE A 94 1.15 1.40 15.50
CA ILE A 94 1.67 2.45 16.40
C ILE A 94 0.87 3.75 16.13
N GLU A 95 -0.35 3.79 16.66
CA GLU A 95 -1.02 5.01 17.12
C GLU A 95 -1.54 4.79 18.54
#